data_AF-A0A1F4HIA6-F1
#
_entry.id   AF-A0A1F4HIA6-F1
#
_cell.length_a   1.000
_cell.length_b   1.000
_cell.length_c   1.000
_cell.angle_alpha   90.00
_cell.angle_beta   90.00
_cell.angle_gamma   90.00
#
_symmetry.space_group_name_H-M   'P 1'
#
loop_
_entity.id
_entity.type
_entity.pdbx_description
1 polymer ?
#
loop_
_entity_poly.entity_id
_entity_poly.type
_entity_poly.pdbx_seq_one_letter_code
_entity_poly.pdbx_strand_id
1 'polypeptide(L)'
;MRRAAGWVLVVWLAGCFALATAATDDTAERQRIAAERAVVEQRFNAAQAVCQTRFMVTDCLDRARAERRQALDQLQRQTLLLDDEKRRARAAQRLQAIQRRDAEASRRSTAPAATTSAAASASAPNAGQRPARVLPRAAAPSGASASAAAQQRQVQFQRRQEAARLHQLAVQQRNARQDATRPPAAGLPVPGASSAAP
;
A
#
# COMPACT_ATOMS: atom_id res chain seq x y z
N MET A 1 -9.82 59.67 -0.53
CA MET A 1 -9.49 58.54 0.39
C MET A 1 -10.47 57.41 0.14
N ARG A 2 -10.00 56.15 0.21
CA ARG A 2 -10.72 54.85 0.17
C ARG A 2 -10.33 53.94 -1.00
N ARG A 3 -9.11 53.39 -0.92
CA ARG A 3 -8.74 52.11 -1.55
C ARG A 3 -8.39 51.14 -0.42
N ALA A 4 -9.37 50.36 0.05
CA ALA A 4 -9.17 49.31 1.05
C ALA A 4 -10.30 48.28 0.95
N ALA A 5 -10.39 47.56 -0.17
CA ALA A 5 -11.36 46.47 -0.33
C ALA A 5 -10.86 45.34 -1.25
N GLY A 6 -9.55 45.23 -1.47
CA GLY A 6 -8.99 44.24 -2.41
C GLY A 6 -8.29 43.04 -1.77
N TRP A 7 -7.94 43.10 -0.48
CA TRP A 7 -6.94 42.18 0.09
C TRP A 7 -7.48 41.06 0.99
N VAL A 8 -8.78 41.02 1.27
CA VAL A 8 -9.34 40.00 2.19
C VAL A 8 -9.72 38.70 1.47
N LEU A 9 -9.88 38.72 0.14
CA LEU A 9 -10.41 37.56 -0.61
C LEU A 9 -9.34 36.58 -1.10
N VAL A 10 -8.04 36.92 -1.02
CA VAL A 10 -6.94 36.05 -1.49
C VAL A 10 -6.50 35.05 -0.42
N VAL A 11 -6.75 35.32 0.86
CA VAL A 11 -6.27 34.46 1.96
C VAL A 11 -7.16 33.22 2.20
N TRP A 12 -8.41 33.24 1.74
CA TRP A 12 -9.36 32.14 1.99
C TRP A 12 -9.29 30.96 1.01
N LEU A 13 -8.57 31.10 -0.10
CA LEU A 13 -8.38 30.03 -1.11
C LEU A 13 -7.10 29.20 -0.91
N ALA A 14 -6.22 29.59 0.02
CA ALA A 14 -4.94 28.91 0.24
C ALA A 14 -5.01 27.68 1.16
N GLY A 15 -6.15 27.40 1.81
CA GLY A 15 -6.28 26.33 2.80
C GLY A 15 -6.53 24.92 2.24
N CYS A 16 -7.07 24.80 1.02
CA CYS A 16 -7.44 23.50 0.43
C CYS A 16 -6.43 22.95 -0.59
N PHE A 17 -5.38 23.71 -0.94
CA PHE A 17 -4.47 23.34 -2.03
C PHE A 17 -3.26 22.49 -1.61
N ALA A 18 -3.06 22.23 -0.31
CA ALA A 18 -1.83 21.61 0.20
C ALA A 18 -1.74 20.09 -0.01
N LEU A 19 -2.85 19.38 -0.24
CA LEU A 19 -2.81 17.92 -0.46
C LEU A 19 -2.61 17.51 -1.92
N ALA A 20 -2.85 18.42 -2.88
CA ALA A 20 -2.70 18.12 -4.30
C ALA A 20 -1.25 18.27 -4.79
N THR A 21 -0.44 19.12 -4.16
CA THR A 21 0.94 19.38 -4.59
C THR A 21 1.85 18.17 -4.37
N ALA A 22 1.79 17.55 -3.18
CA ALA A 22 2.68 16.45 -2.81
C ALA A 22 2.57 15.19 -3.71
N ALA A 23 1.36 14.86 -4.20
CA ALA A 23 1.20 13.75 -5.13
C ALA A 23 1.75 14.07 -6.53
N THR A 24 1.65 15.33 -6.93
CA THR A 24 2.16 15.82 -8.22
C THR A 24 3.69 15.86 -8.20
N ASP A 25 4.30 16.26 -7.08
CA ASP A 25 5.75 16.30 -6.89
C ASP A 25 6.40 14.88 -6.95
N ASP A 26 5.82 13.86 -6.32
CA ASP A 26 6.32 12.46 -6.42
C ASP A 26 6.31 11.94 -7.87
N THR A 27 5.25 12.28 -8.63
CA THR A 27 5.19 11.87 -10.04
C THR A 27 6.20 12.60 -10.91
N ALA A 28 6.40 13.90 -10.68
CA ALA A 28 7.37 14.71 -11.41
C ALA A 28 8.81 14.24 -11.15
N GLU A 29 9.15 13.94 -9.89
CA GLU A 29 10.49 13.46 -9.54
C GLU A 29 10.78 12.08 -10.16
N ARG A 30 9.78 11.18 -10.18
CA ARG A 30 9.93 9.87 -10.85
C ARG A 30 10.11 10.00 -12.36
N GLN A 31 9.40 10.93 -12.99
CA GLN A 31 9.57 11.22 -14.42
C GLN A 31 10.98 11.78 -14.71
N ARG A 32 11.46 12.69 -13.86
CA ARG A 32 12.82 13.21 -13.93
C ARG A 32 13.86 12.09 -13.84
N ILE A 33 13.76 11.21 -12.84
CA ILE A 33 14.67 10.06 -12.68
C ILE A 33 14.61 9.15 -13.91
N ALA A 34 13.42 8.90 -14.48
CA ALA A 34 13.29 8.09 -15.69
C ALA A 34 13.98 8.73 -16.90
N ALA A 35 13.85 10.05 -17.08
CA ALA A 35 14.55 10.79 -18.12
C ALA A 35 16.07 10.75 -17.91
N GLU A 36 16.56 10.92 -16.68
CA GLU A 36 18.00 10.83 -16.37
C GLU A 36 18.55 9.42 -16.66
N ARG A 37 17.80 8.35 -16.36
CA ARG A 37 18.19 6.98 -16.73
C ARG A 37 18.30 6.83 -18.24
N ALA A 38 17.36 7.36 -19.01
CA ALA A 38 17.41 7.32 -20.47
C ALA A 38 18.66 8.04 -21.02
N VAL A 39 19.03 9.18 -20.44
CA VAL A 39 20.27 9.91 -20.80
C VAL A 39 21.52 9.08 -20.50
N VAL A 40 21.58 8.41 -19.35
CA VAL A 40 22.70 7.52 -19.00
C VAL A 40 22.83 6.36 -20.01
N GLU A 41 21.71 5.74 -20.39
CA GLU A 41 21.71 4.67 -21.40
C GLU A 41 22.15 5.18 -22.78
N GLN A 42 21.67 6.35 -23.22
CA GLN A 42 22.10 6.96 -24.48
C GLN A 42 23.60 7.25 -24.49
N ARG A 43 24.14 7.79 -23.40
CA ARG A 43 25.59 8.03 -23.25
C ARG A 43 26.38 6.73 -23.33
N PHE A 44 25.92 5.67 -22.68
CA PHE A 44 26.57 4.36 -22.75
C PHE A 44 26.55 3.79 -24.17
N ASN A 45 25.44 3.87 -24.90
CA ASN A 45 25.36 3.41 -26.29
C ASN A 45 26.30 4.18 -27.21
N ALA A 46 26.40 5.50 -27.04
CA ALA A 46 27.36 6.32 -27.77
C ALA A 46 28.81 5.94 -27.42
N ALA A 47 29.13 5.77 -26.14
CA ALA A 47 30.44 5.32 -25.68
C ALA A 47 30.79 3.93 -26.23
N GLN A 48 29.83 3.01 -26.29
CA GLN A 48 30.00 1.69 -26.88
C GLN A 48 30.40 1.78 -28.35
N ALA A 49 29.70 2.60 -29.15
CA ALA A 49 30.04 2.80 -30.56
C ALA A 49 31.46 3.37 -30.73
N VAL A 50 31.86 4.32 -29.87
CA VAL A 50 33.23 4.85 -29.84
C VAL A 50 34.24 3.78 -29.44
N CYS A 51 33.94 2.94 -28.46
CA CYS A 51 34.86 1.88 -28.02
C CYS A 51 35.15 0.86 -29.13
N GLN A 52 34.18 0.57 -30.00
CA GLN A 52 34.37 -0.37 -31.10
C GLN A 52 35.41 0.09 -32.14
N THR A 53 35.69 1.39 -32.23
CA THR A 53 36.70 1.93 -33.17
C THR A 53 38.10 2.02 -32.56
N ARG A 54 38.25 1.68 -31.27
CA ARG A 54 39.53 1.75 -30.55
C ARG A 54 40.25 0.41 -30.60
N PHE A 55 41.58 0.46 -30.50
CA PHE A 55 42.39 -0.75 -30.43
C PHE A 55 42.16 -1.54 -29.13
N MET A 56 42.00 -0.85 -28.00
CA MET A 56 41.72 -1.45 -26.68
C MET A 56 40.22 -1.47 -26.38
N VAL A 57 39.45 -2.20 -27.18
CA VAL A 57 37.97 -2.26 -27.06
C VAL A 57 37.54 -2.74 -25.66
N THR A 58 38.17 -3.80 -25.14
CA THR A 58 37.78 -4.42 -23.86
C THR A 58 37.89 -3.45 -22.68
N ASP A 59 39.06 -2.83 -22.49
CA ASP A 59 39.26 -1.85 -21.41
C ASP A 59 38.33 -0.62 -21.56
N CYS A 60 38.13 -0.15 -22.80
CA CYS A 60 37.19 0.93 -23.08
C CYS A 60 35.76 0.56 -22.68
N LEU A 61 35.29 -0.63 -23.06
CA LEU A 61 33.94 -1.11 -22.72
C LEU A 61 33.77 -1.32 -21.22
N ASP A 62 34.79 -1.82 -20.52
CA ASP A 62 34.71 -2.05 -19.08
C ASP A 62 34.64 -0.75 -18.29
N ARG A 63 35.37 0.29 -18.72
CA ARG A 63 35.22 1.65 -18.18
C ARG A 63 33.82 2.21 -18.46
N ALA A 64 33.33 2.13 -19.70
CA ALA A 64 31.99 2.60 -20.03
C ALA A 64 30.89 1.89 -19.21
N ARG A 65 31.04 0.58 -18.98
CA ARG A 65 30.14 -0.20 -18.12
C ARG A 65 30.24 0.24 -16.66
N ALA A 66 31.44 0.52 -16.16
CA ALA A 66 31.65 0.99 -14.79
C ALA A 66 30.99 2.35 -14.57
N GLU A 67 31.17 3.30 -15.49
CA GLU A 67 30.54 4.61 -15.45
C GLU A 67 29.01 4.51 -15.49
N ARG A 68 28.46 3.68 -16.39
CA ARG A 68 27.02 3.41 -16.46
C ARG A 68 26.48 2.87 -15.13
N ARG A 69 27.15 1.86 -14.54
CA ARG A 69 26.73 1.29 -13.25
C ARG A 69 26.72 2.35 -12.15
N GLN A 70 27.81 3.12 -12.02
CA GLN A 70 27.90 4.17 -11.00
C GLN A 70 26.78 5.23 -11.14
N ALA A 71 26.49 5.66 -12.36
CA ALA A 71 25.41 6.62 -12.62
C ALA A 71 24.03 6.04 -12.30
N LEU A 72 23.74 4.81 -12.75
CA LEU A 72 22.46 4.15 -12.47
C LEU A 72 22.28 3.84 -10.98
N ASP A 73 23.33 3.47 -10.26
CA ASP A 73 23.29 3.21 -8.82
C ASP A 73 22.91 4.46 -8.03
N GLN A 74 23.38 5.64 -8.45
CA GLN A 74 22.98 6.91 -7.84
C GLN A 74 21.49 7.18 -8.03
N LEU A 75 20.95 6.94 -9.24
CA LEU A 75 19.52 7.10 -9.53
C LEU A 75 18.66 6.06 -8.79
N GLN A 76 19.17 4.85 -8.64
CA GLN A 76 18.50 3.80 -7.88
C GLN A 76 18.40 4.16 -6.40
N ARG A 77 19.46 4.71 -5.78
CA ARG A 77 19.42 5.20 -4.40
C ARG A 77 18.35 6.29 -4.21
N GLN A 78 18.26 7.24 -5.13
CA GLN A 78 17.21 8.28 -5.09
C GLN A 78 15.81 7.67 -5.16
N THR A 79 15.60 6.70 -6.06
CA THR A 79 14.31 6.00 -6.19
C THR A 79 13.93 5.26 -4.91
N LEU A 80 14.90 4.60 -4.25
CA LEU A 80 14.66 3.88 -3.00
C LEU A 80 14.23 4.82 -1.87
N LEU A 81 14.84 6.00 -1.78
CA LEU A 81 14.47 7.00 -0.77
C LEU A 81 13.01 7.46 -0.98
N LEU A 82 12.61 7.77 -2.21
CA LEU A 82 11.22 8.13 -2.54
C LEU A 82 10.23 7.00 -2.20
N ASP A 83 10.58 5.75 -2.49
CA ASP A 83 9.72 4.60 -2.20
C ASP A 83 9.56 4.35 -0.69
N ASP A 84 10.63 4.58 0.08
CA ASP A 84 10.61 4.44 1.53
C ASP A 84 9.80 5.55 2.22
N GLU A 85 9.92 6.80 1.75
CA GLU A 85 9.05 7.90 2.20
C GLU A 85 7.58 7.59 1.93
N LYS A 86 7.26 7.11 0.72
CA LYS A 86 5.89 6.72 0.35
C LYS A 86 5.39 5.54 1.17
N ARG A 87 6.25 4.58 1.52
CA ARG A 87 5.91 3.48 2.43
C ARG A 87 5.59 3.99 3.83
N ARG A 88 6.41 4.90 4.38
CA ARG A 88 6.19 5.51 5.70
C ARG A 88 4.89 6.31 5.73
N ALA A 89 4.62 7.13 4.72
CA ALA A 89 3.39 7.91 4.61
C ALA A 89 2.13 7.01 4.61
N ARG A 90 2.14 5.93 3.82
CA ARG A 90 1.04 4.95 3.79
C ARG A 90 0.88 4.23 5.13
N ALA A 91 1.96 3.85 5.78
CA ALA A 91 1.91 3.24 7.10
C ALA A 91 1.26 4.18 8.14
N ALA A 92 1.68 5.45 8.16
CA ALA A 92 1.11 6.47 9.04
C ALA A 92 -0.39 6.68 8.76
N GLN A 93 -0.79 6.77 7.49
CA GLN A 93 -2.19 6.90 7.11
C GLN A 93 -3.04 5.71 7.58
N ARG A 94 -2.51 4.48 7.49
CA ARG A 94 -3.19 3.28 7.98
C ARG A 94 -3.35 3.29 9.50
N LEU A 95 -2.32 3.70 10.23
CA LEU A 95 -2.38 3.83 11.70
C LEU A 95 -3.44 4.85 12.12
N GLN A 96 -3.48 6.02 11.47
CA GLN A 96 -4.53 7.01 11.72
C GLN A 96 -5.94 6.46 11.43
N ALA A 97 -6.11 5.70 10.35
CA ALA A 97 -7.39 5.09 10.01
C ALA A 97 -7.82 3.98 11.00
N ILE A 98 -6.87 3.31 11.66
CA ILE A 98 -7.17 2.35 12.74
C ILE A 98 -7.60 3.12 13.99
N GLN A 99 -6.81 4.10 14.44
CA GLN A 99 -7.13 4.91 15.63
C GLN A 99 -8.50 5.59 15.52
N ARG A 100 -8.87 6.11 14.34
CA ARG A 100 -10.21 6.68 14.12
C ARG A 100 -11.31 5.63 14.30
N ARG A 101 -11.12 4.43 13.74
CA ARG A 101 -12.08 3.32 13.88
C ARG A 101 -12.21 2.86 15.32
N ASP A 102 -11.10 2.77 16.06
CA ASP A 102 -11.10 2.38 17.47
C ASP A 102 -11.81 3.43 18.34
N ALA A 103 -11.55 4.72 18.08
CA ALA A 103 -12.24 5.83 18.74
C ALA A 103 -13.75 5.83 18.46
N GLU A 104 -14.17 5.57 17.21
CA GLU A 104 -15.58 5.43 16.84
C GLU A 104 -16.24 4.19 17.47
N ALA A 105 -15.51 3.08 17.59
CA ALA A 105 -15.99 1.88 18.25
C ALA A 105 -16.17 2.10 19.77
N SER A 106 -15.21 2.75 20.41
CA SER A 106 -15.29 3.14 21.84
C SER A 106 -16.43 4.12 22.11
N ARG A 107 -16.65 5.11 21.24
CA ARG A 107 -17.81 6.01 21.35
C ARG A 107 -19.14 5.26 21.24
N ARG A 108 -19.24 4.28 20.34
CA ARG A 108 -20.43 3.43 20.20
C ARG A 108 -20.66 2.51 21.41
N SER A 109 -19.60 1.99 22.03
CA SER A 109 -19.72 1.14 23.22
C SER A 109 -20.03 1.92 24.50
N THR A 110 -19.67 3.20 24.56
CA THR A 110 -19.88 4.06 25.74
C THR A 110 -21.18 4.86 25.66
N ALA A 111 -21.82 4.93 24.48
CA ALA A 111 -23.18 5.43 24.37
C ALA A 111 -24.12 4.53 25.18
N PRO A 112 -24.94 5.07 26.10
CA PRO A 112 -25.83 4.25 26.90
C PRO A 112 -26.73 3.46 25.96
N ALA A 113 -26.75 2.14 26.14
CA ALA A 113 -27.71 1.28 25.47
C ALA A 113 -29.10 1.77 25.83
N ALA A 114 -29.72 2.54 24.93
CA ALA A 114 -31.13 2.87 25.04
C ALA A 114 -31.87 1.53 25.01
N THR A 115 -32.32 1.12 26.19
CA THR A 115 -32.95 -0.14 26.53
C THR A 115 -34.02 -0.46 25.50
N THR A 116 -33.74 -1.40 24.60
CA THR A 116 -34.76 -2.01 23.75
C THR A 116 -34.73 -3.53 23.98
N SER A 117 -34.91 -3.91 25.25
CA SER A 117 -35.31 -5.25 25.65
C SER A 117 -36.66 -5.15 26.34
N ALA A 118 -37.69 -4.89 25.54
CA ALA A 118 -39.09 -5.03 25.92
C ALA A 118 -39.90 -5.37 24.66
N ALA A 119 -39.72 -6.58 24.15
CA ALA A 119 -40.62 -7.18 23.16
C ALA A 119 -40.61 -8.71 23.30
N ALA A 120 -40.81 -9.17 24.53
CA ALA A 120 -41.45 -10.44 24.79
C ALA A 120 -42.69 -10.13 25.63
N SER A 121 -43.84 -10.59 25.14
CA SER A 121 -45.16 -10.62 25.78
C SER A 121 -46.18 -9.53 25.43
N ALA A 122 -47.33 -10.03 24.93
CA ALA A 122 -48.70 -9.56 25.11
C ALA A 122 -49.33 -8.59 24.07
N SER A 123 -50.22 -9.21 23.27
CA SER A 123 -51.61 -8.80 23.01
C SER A 123 -51.92 -7.52 22.23
N ALA A 124 -52.51 -7.70 21.05
CA ALA A 124 -53.53 -6.81 20.48
C ALA A 124 -54.91 -7.11 21.14
N PRO A 125 -55.96 -6.27 21.06
CA PRO A 125 -56.15 -5.15 20.11
C PRO A 125 -56.74 -3.83 20.69
N ASN A 126 -56.68 -2.80 19.83
CA ASN A 126 -57.72 -1.80 19.54
C ASN A 126 -57.46 -0.30 19.86
N ALA A 127 -57.76 0.49 18.83
CA ALA A 127 -58.11 1.92 18.72
C ALA A 127 -57.13 3.00 19.21
N GLY A 128 -56.49 3.67 18.23
CA GLY A 128 -55.80 4.95 18.42
C GLY A 128 -55.01 5.36 17.18
N GLN A 129 -55.68 5.98 16.21
CA GLN A 129 -55.05 6.51 14.99
C GLN A 129 -54.02 7.60 15.32
N ARG A 130 -52.75 7.34 15.00
CA ARG A 130 -51.72 8.36 14.72
C ARG A 130 -51.20 8.12 13.30
N PRO A 131 -51.06 9.15 12.45
CA PRO A 131 -50.53 8.96 11.11
C PRO A 131 -49.05 8.58 11.22
N ALA A 132 -48.74 7.33 10.89
CA ALA A 132 -47.37 6.86 10.76
C ALA A 132 -46.75 7.55 9.54
N ARG A 133 -45.63 8.25 9.75
CA ARG A 133 -44.79 8.71 8.65
C ARG A 133 -44.17 7.47 8.01
N VAL A 134 -44.71 7.07 6.87
CA VAL A 134 -44.17 5.97 6.05
C VAL A 134 -42.83 6.44 5.47
N LEU A 135 -41.73 6.00 6.09
CA LEU A 135 -40.46 5.89 5.38
C LEU A 135 -40.60 4.70 4.41
N PRO A 136 -40.14 4.80 3.15
CA PRO A 136 -40.15 3.65 2.24
C PRO A 136 -39.30 2.55 2.87
N ARG A 137 -39.98 1.49 3.33
CA ARG A 137 -39.36 0.22 3.69
C ARG A 137 -38.70 -0.27 2.42
N ALA A 138 -37.38 -0.10 2.29
CA ALA A 138 -36.60 -0.80 1.27
C ALA A 138 -37.01 -2.26 1.36
N ALA A 139 -37.56 -2.79 0.26
CA ALA A 139 -38.15 -4.12 0.22
C ALA A 139 -37.15 -5.10 0.85
N ALA A 140 -37.54 -5.68 2.00
CA ALA A 140 -36.73 -6.72 2.60
C ALA A 140 -36.57 -7.81 1.52
N PRO A 141 -35.35 -8.27 1.23
CA PRO A 141 -35.16 -9.36 0.29
C PRO A 141 -36.09 -10.50 0.72
N SER A 142 -36.98 -10.91 -0.18
CA SER A 142 -37.90 -12.02 0.06
C SER A 142 -37.10 -13.22 0.58
N GLY A 143 -37.66 -14.05 1.46
CA GLY A 143 -36.91 -15.14 2.13
C GLY A 143 -36.11 -16.03 1.16
N ALA A 144 -36.59 -16.19 -0.08
CA ALA A 144 -35.89 -16.88 -1.16
C ALA A 144 -34.59 -16.19 -1.65
N SER A 145 -34.56 -14.86 -1.72
CA SER A 145 -33.35 -14.11 -2.08
C SER A 145 -32.32 -14.06 -0.95
N ALA A 146 -32.78 -14.08 0.31
CA ALA A 146 -31.91 -14.20 1.48
C ALA A 146 -31.24 -15.59 1.57
N SER A 147 -31.99 -16.66 1.29
CA SER A 147 -31.45 -18.03 1.27
C SER A 147 -30.49 -18.26 0.10
N ALA A 148 -30.78 -17.74 -1.10
CA ALA A 148 -29.88 -17.78 -2.24
C ALA A 148 -28.55 -17.07 -1.95
N ALA A 149 -28.60 -15.88 -1.33
CA ALA A 149 -27.39 -15.16 -0.92
C ALA A 149 -26.59 -15.91 0.15
N ALA A 150 -27.26 -16.65 1.05
CA ALA A 150 -26.59 -17.48 2.05
C ALA A 150 -25.88 -18.69 1.43
N GLN A 151 -26.51 -19.37 0.47
CA GLN A 151 -25.90 -20.48 -0.28
C GLN A 151 -24.68 -20.01 -1.08
N GLN A 152 -24.78 -18.86 -1.74
CA GLN A 152 -23.64 -18.27 -2.47
C GLN A 152 -22.45 -17.99 -1.55
N ARG A 153 -22.69 -17.47 -0.34
CA ARG A 153 -21.62 -17.25 0.65
C ARG A 153 -20.97 -18.56 1.10
N GLN A 154 -21.75 -19.62 1.29
CA GLN A 154 -21.22 -20.94 1.64
C GLN A 154 -20.33 -21.51 0.54
N VAL A 155 -20.76 -21.44 -0.72
CA VAL A 155 -19.97 -21.90 -1.87
C VAL A 155 -18.67 -21.09 -1.99
N GLN A 156 -18.73 -19.76 -1.85
CA GLN A 156 -17.54 -18.93 -1.88
C GLN A 156 -16.58 -19.25 -0.72
N PHE A 157 -17.11 -19.55 0.47
CA PHE A 157 -16.30 -19.92 1.61
C PHE A 157 -15.58 -21.24 1.38
N GLN A 158 -16.29 -22.26 0.88
CA GLN A 158 -15.71 -23.55 0.52
C GLN A 158 -14.61 -23.39 -0.54
N ARG A 159 -14.85 -22.61 -1.60
CA ARG A 159 -13.83 -22.32 -2.62
C ARG A 159 -12.58 -21.64 -2.05
N ARG A 160 -12.75 -20.70 -1.11
CA ARG A 160 -11.60 -20.05 -0.45
C ARG A 160 -10.81 -21.03 0.42
N GLN A 161 -11.49 -21.94 1.12
CA GLN A 161 -10.81 -22.96 1.92
C GLN A 161 -10.01 -23.93 1.05
N GLU A 162 -10.60 -24.41 -0.04
CA GLU A 162 -9.92 -25.30 -0.97
C GLU A 162 -8.70 -24.61 -1.61
N ALA A 163 -8.88 -23.37 -2.09
CA ALA A 163 -7.78 -22.58 -2.64
C ALA A 163 -6.65 -22.36 -1.61
N ALA A 164 -6.99 -22.10 -0.34
CA ALA A 164 -6.00 -21.95 0.72
C ALA A 164 -5.22 -23.24 0.98
N ARG A 165 -5.89 -24.41 0.99
CA ARG A 165 -5.24 -25.72 1.14
C ARG A 165 -4.30 -26.02 -0.02
N LEU A 166 -4.76 -25.82 -1.25
CA LEU A 166 -3.95 -26.02 -2.45
C LEU A 166 -2.72 -25.10 -2.45
N HIS A 167 -2.90 -23.84 -2.02
CA HIS A 167 -1.79 -22.90 -1.90
C HIS A 167 -0.76 -23.35 -0.86
N GLN A 168 -1.20 -23.82 0.32
CA GLN A 168 -0.30 -24.36 1.35
C GLN A 168 0.52 -25.53 0.83
N LEU A 169 -0.10 -26.46 0.10
CA LEU A 169 0.60 -27.58 -0.52
C LEU A 169 1.62 -27.12 -1.56
N ALA A 170 1.27 -26.15 -2.41
CA ALA A 170 2.19 -25.61 -3.41
C ALA A 170 3.40 -24.91 -2.78
N VAL A 171 3.21 -24.17 -1.69
CA VAL A 171 4.31 -23.55 -0.92
C VAL A 171 5.19 -24.60 -0.29
N GLN A 172 4.61 -25.63 0.35
CA GLN A 172 5.39 -26.73 0.94
C GLN A 172 6.23 -27.47 -0.11
N GLN A 173 5.68 -27.76 -1.28
CA GLN A 173 6.43 -28.38 -2.37
C GLN A 173 7.57 -27.49 -2.87
N ARG A 174 7.36 -26.17 -2.97
CA ARG A 174 8.40 -25.23 -3.35
C ARG A 174 9.53 -25.19 -2.33
N ASN A 175 9.18 -25.13 -1.04
CA ASN A 175 10.15 -25.13 0.05
C ASN A 175 10.96 -26.43 0.05
N ALA A 176 10.30 -27.59 -0.05
CA ALA A 176 10.99 -28.89 -0.13
C ALA A 176 11.96 -28.97 -1.32
N ARG A 177 11.58 -28.42 -2.49
CA ARG A 177 12.49 -28.34 -3.65
C ARG A 177 13.69 -27.43 -3.40
N GLN A 178 13.48 -26.30 -2.72
CA GLN A 178 14.57 -25.38 -2.37
C GLN A 178 15.49 -25.99 -1.32
N ASP A 179 14.94 -26.67 -0.31
CA ASP A 179 15.71 -27.33 0.74
C ASP A 179 16.55 -28.47 0.17
N ALA A 180 16.02 -29.23 -0.80
CA ALA A 180 16.76 -30.27 -1.51
C ALA A 180 17.95 -29.74 -2.33
N THR A 181 17.90 -28.48 -2.79
CA THR A 181 18.99 -27.86 -3.56
C THR A 181 19.87 -26.94 -2.71
N ARG A 182 19.50 -26.67 -1.45
CA ARG A 182 20.23 -25.75 -0.58
C ARG A 182 21.47 -26.45 -0.01
N PRO A 183 22.68 -25.91 -0.23
CA PRO A 183 23.87 -26.45 0.41
C PRO A 183 23.79 -26.24 1.93
N PRO A 184 24.32 -27.17 2.75
CA PRO A 184 24.36 -26.99 4.20
C PRO A 184 25.13 -25.72 4.54
N ALA A 185 24.61 -24.93 5.48
CA ALA A 185 25.28 -23.73 5.92
C ALA A 185 26.65 -24.08 6.52
N ALA A 186 27.71 -23.50 5.97
CA ALA A 186 29.03 -23.57 6.60
C ALA A 186 28.91 -22.93 8.00
N GLY A 187 29.31 -23.68 9.03
CA GLY A 187 29.30 -23.20 10.40
C GLY A 187 30.05 -21.87 10.51
N LEU A 188 29.53 -20.97 11.36
CA LEU A 188 30.16 -19.69 11.66
C LEU A 188 31.60 -19.94 12.13
N PRO A 189 32.60 -19.19 11.62
CA PRO A 189 33.96 -19.31 12.12
C PRO A 189 33.97 -18.93 13.61
N VAL A 190 34.45 -19.84 14.45
CA VAL A 190 34.75 -19.51 15.85
C VAL A 190 35.89 -18.48 15.84
N PRO A 191 35.75 -17.33 16.53
CA PRO A 191 36.83 -16.35 16.58
C PRO A 191 38.04 -17.00 17.27
N GLY A 192 39.11 -17.22 16.49
CA GLY A 192 40.38 -17.69 17.01
C GLY A 192 40.98 -16.66 17.97
N ALA A 193 41.42 -17.14 19.12
CA ALA A 193 42.19 -16.36 20.09
C ALA A 193 43.46 -15.82 19.41
N SER A 194 43.44 -14.55 19.01
CA SER A 194 44.60 -13.81 18.52
C SER A 194 44.54 -12.40 19.07
N SER A 195 44.73 -12.31 20.39
CA SER A 195 45.03 -11.07 21.09
C SER A 195 45.69 -11.43 22.43
N ALA A 196 46.86 -12.07 22.33
CA ALA A 196 47.80 -12.17 23.45
C ALA A 196 49.23 -12.18 22.88
N ALA A 197 49.77 -10.99 22.63
CA ALA A 197 51.20 -10.76 22.64
C ALA A 197 51.43 -9.41 23.34
N PRO A 198 52.30 -9.37 24.38
CA PRO A 198 52.67 -8.17 25.11
C PRO A 198 53.56 -7.22 24.30
#